data_AF-A0A848G3R4-F1
#
_entry.id   AF-A0A848G3R4-F1
#
_cell.length_a   1.000
_cell.length_b   1.000
_cell.length_c   1.000
_cell.angle_alpha   90.00
_cell.angle_beta   90.00
_cell.angle_gamma   90.00
#
_symmetry.space_group_name_H-M   'P 1'
#
loop_
_entity.id
_entity.type
_entity.pdbx_description
1 polymer ?
#
loop_
_entity_poly.entity_id
_entity_poly.type
_entity_poly.pdbx_seq_one_letter_code
_entity_poly.pdbx_strand_id
1 'polypeptide(L)'
;MSLVRHRAAISVGLTIAIVVAILAAAGFYAWERQQAAESALADIEPRHARLLGLQGSDVPLKKAVLGAFEGLRRWAYPSDQDPGKAGNDVQQRARRAAEVGGMNIVSSQVLPPRVEGGVEQIPVSLTLEGPLQSLQATLANMTGDRPTIFIDTLGLRSIDKGDPKQPQQVSATLVVISLRMQP
;
A
#
# COMPACT_ATOMS: atom_id res chain seq x y z
N MET A 1 71.73 64.53 -17.83
CA MET A 1 70.29 64.83 -17.65
C MET A 1 69.33 63.69 -18.06
N SER A 2 69.81 62.49 -18.46
CA SER A 2 68.95 61.35 -18.86
C SER A 2 68.55 60.42 -17.71
N LEU A 3 69.36 60.34 -16.64
CA LEU A 3 69.12 59.47 -15.48
C LEU A 3 67.92 59.88 -14.62
N VAL A 4 67.64 61.18 -14.49
CA VAL A 4 66.50 61.69 -13.68
C VAL A 4 65.17 61.42 -14.38
N ARG A 5 65.10 61.54 -15.72
CA ARG A 5 63.90 61.19 -16.51
C ARG A 5 63.58 59.70 -16.46
N HIS A 6 64.60 58.82 -16.45
CA HIS A 6 64.38 57.37 -16.33
C HIS A 6 63.86 57.00 -14.93
N ARG A 7 64.41 57.60 -13.87
CA ARG A 7 63.92 57.37 -12.49
C ARG A 7 62.49 57.88 -12.28
N ALA A 8 62.14 59.02 -12.89
CA ALA A 8 60.78 59.56 -12.86
C ALA A 8 59.79 58.70 -13.67
N ALA A 9 60.19 58.19 -14.83
CA ALA A 9 59.37 57.27 -15.61
C ALA A 9 59.13 55.94 -14.88
N ILE A 10 60.15 55.44 -14.17
CA ILE A 10 60.03 54.23 -13.33
C ILE A 10 59.08 54.46 -12.16
N SER A 11 59.15 55.61 -11.47
CA SER A 11 58.22 55.90 -10.35
C SER A 11 56.78 56.09 -10.80
N VAL A 12 56.55 56.72 -11.97
CA VAL A 12 55.20 56.89 -12.53
C VAL A 12 54.66 55.56 -13.07
N GLY A 13 55.50 54.74 -13.69
CA GLY A 13 55.12 53.39 -14.10
C GLY A 13 54.76 52.51 -12.90
N LEU A 14 55.50 52.64 -11.80
CA LEU A 14 55.24 51.89 -10.56
C LEU A 14 53.92 52.32 -9.90
N THR A 15 53.61 53.62 -9.83
CA THR A 15 52.33 54.07 -9.28
C THR A 15 51.14 53.64 -10.14
N ILE A 16 51.27 53.70 -11.46
CA ILE A 16 50.23 53.18 -12.37
C ILE A 16 50.07 51.66 -12.19
N ALA A 17 51.16 50.91 -12.10
CA ALA A 17 51.11 49.47 -11.86
C ALA A 17 50.43 49.11 -10.53
N ILE A 18 50.68 49.89 -9.46
CA ILE A 18 50.03 49.71 -8.16
C ILE A 18 48.52 50.00 -8.27
N VAL A 19 48.13 51.09 -8.95
CA VAL A 19 46.71 51.43 -9.13
C VAL A 19 45.98 50.34 -9.94
N VAL A 20 46.60 49.84 -11.01
CA VAL A 20 46.05 48.75 -11.81
C VAL A 20 45.96 47.46 -10.98
N ALA A 21 46.96 47.15 -10.15
CA ALA A 21 46.92 45.99 -9.28
C ALA A 21 45.78 46.06 -8.25
N ILE A 22 45.52 47.25 -7.67
CA ILE A 22 44.40 47.46 -6.74
C ILE A 22 43.06 47.26 -7.45
N LEU A 23 42.90 47.81 -8.66
CA LEU A 23 41.67 47.66 -9.44
C LEU A 23 41.44 46.20 -9.86
N ALA A 24 42.50 45.50 -10.27
CA ALA A 24 42.44 44.08 -10.61
C ALA A 24 42.06 43.22 -9.39
N ALA A 25 42.64 43.50 -8.22
CA ALA A 25 42.31 42.80 -6.97
C ALA A 25 40.85 43.04 -6.55
N ALA A 26 40.35 44.28 -6.68
CA ALA A 26 38.95 44.60 -6.39
C ALA A 26 37.98 43.90 -7.36
N GLY A 27 38.32 43.85 -8.65
CA GLY A 27 37.54 43.11 -9.65
C GLY A 27 37.51 41.60 -9.38
N PHE A 28 38.65 41.01 -9.02
CA PHE A 28 38.75 39.60 -8.69
C PHE A 28 37.91 39.25 -7.44
N TYR A 29 37.99 40.06 -6.39
CA TYR A 29 37.21 39.88 -5.17
C TYR A 29 35.70 39.97 -5.41
N ALA A 30 35.26 40.92 -6.24
CA ALA A 30 33.85 41.07 -6.60
C ALA A 30 33.34 39.85 -7.40
N TRP A 31 34.16 39.32 -8.31
CA TRP A 31 33.81 38.14 -9.11
C TRP A 31 33.72 36.88 -8.26
N GLU A 32 34.69 36.65 -7.38
CA GLU A 32 34.71 35.50 -6.47
C GLU A 32 33.51 35.54 -5.51
N ARG A 33 33.11 36.73 -5.06
CA ARG A 33 31.91 36.93 -4.23
C ARG A 33 30.61 36.60 -4.98
N GLN A 34 30.51 36.95 -6.26
CA GLN A 34 29.35 36.61 -7.09
C GLN A 34 29.26 35.10 -7.33
N GLN A 35 30.38 34.45 -7.63
CA GLN A 35 30.42 33.01 -7.85
C GLN A 35 30.09 32.22 -6.58
N ALA A 36 30.57 32.70 -5.41
CA ALA A 36 30.19 32.13 -4.12
C ALA A 36 28.68 32.26 -3.86
N ALA A 37 28.06 33.40 -4.20
CA ALA A 37 26.62 33.61 -4.03
C ALA A 37 25.77 32.71 -4.95
N GLU A 38 26.16 32.54 -6.22
CA GLU A 38 25.47 31.65 -7.16
C GLU A 38 25.56 30.18 -6.73
N SER A 39 26.74 29.74 -6.26
CA SER A 39 26.93 28.37 -5.78
C SER A 39 26.10 28.05 -4.53
N ALA A 40 25.98 29.01 -3.60
CA ALA A 40 25.18 28.85 -2.39
C ALA A 40 23.67 28.78 -2.70
N LEU A 41 23.18 29.53 -3.69
CA LEU A 41 21.79 29.46 -4.13
C LEU A 41 21.47 28.12 -4.81
N ALA A 42 22.37 27.64 -5.68
CA ALA A 42 22.23 26.35 -6.36
C ALA A 42 22.16 25.15 -5.39
N ASP A 43 22.83 25.21 -4.25
CA ASP A 43 22.82 24.14 -3.24
C ASP A 43 21.51 24.12 -2.40
N ILE A 44 20.85 25.28 -2.24
CA ILE A 44 19.63 25.42 -1.42
C ILE A 44 18.36 25.11 -2.22
N GLU A 45 18.34 25.42 -3.52
CA GLU A 45 17.21 25.21 -4.43
C GLU A 45 16.62 23.77 -4.43
N PRO A 46 17.40 22.67 -4.48
CA PRO A 46 16.83 21.32 -4.50
C PRO A 46 16.12 20.95 -3.19
N ARG A 47 16.60 21.46 -2.05
CA ARG A 47 15.97 21.23 -0.74
C ARG A 47 14.64 21.98 -0.65
N HIS A 48 14.60 23.20 -1.16
CA HIS A 48 13.39 24.01 -1.22
C HIS A 48 12.34 23.38 -2.15
N ALA A 49 12.75 22.91 -3.33
CA ALA A 49 11.86 22.21 -4.26
C ALA A 49 11.28 20.92 -3.66
N ARG A 50 12.10 20.15 -2.91
CA ARG A 50 11.62 18.95 -2.22
C ARG A 50 10.59 19.28 -1.12
N LEU A 51 10.80 20.35 -0.35
CA LEU A 51 9.86 20.78 0.69
C LEU A 51 8.55 21.31 0.10
N LEU A 52 8.61 22.10 -0.98
CA LEU A 52 7.42 22.52 -1.73
C LEU A 52 6.66 21.34 -2.32
N GLY A 53 7.39 20.35 -2.85
CA GLY A 53 6.81 19.09 -3.32
C GLY A 53 6.08 18.34 -2.20
N LEU A 54 6.68 18.23 -1.01
CA LEU A 54 6.04 17.61 0.16
C LEU A 54 4.81 18.40 0.62
N GLN A 55 4.89 19.73 0.68
CA GLN A 55 3.77 20.59 1.05
C GLN A 55 2.59 20.49 0.07
N GLY A 56 2.87 20.32 -1.23
CA GLY A 56 1.86 20.12 -2.26
C GLY A 56 1.31 18.68 -2.35
N SER A 57 1.97 17.71 -1.72
CA SER A 57 1.66 16.28 -1.91
C SER A 57 0.74 15.67 -0.86
N ASP A 58 0.31 16.43 0.17
CA ASP A 58 -0.57 15.93 1.23
C ASP A 58 -1.91 15.36 0.69
N VAL A 59 -2.55 16.08 -0.21
CA VAL A 59 -3.84 15.70 -0.81
C VAL A 59 -3.70 14.46 -1.71
N PRO A 60 -2.75 14.41 -2.68
CA PRO A 60 -2.59 13.23 -3.51
C PRO A 60 -2.11 12.00 -2.72
N LEU A 61 -1.25 12.15 -1.70
CA LEU A 61 -0.89 11.02 -0.84
C LEU A 61 -2.10 10.48 -0.09
N LYS A 62 -2.89 11.35 0.56
CA LYS A 62 -4.11 10.93 1.26
C LYS A 62 -5.08 10.22 0.31
N LYS A 63 -5.27 10.74 -0.90
CA LYS A 63 -6.13 10.11 -1.91
C LYS A 63 -5.60 8.75 -2.36
N ALA A 64 -4.30 8.61 -2.58
CA ALA A 64 -3.68 7.33 -2.95
C ALA A 64 -3.81 6.29 -1.84
N VAL A 65 -3.60 6.71 -0.58
CA VAL A 65 -3.77 5.85 0.61
C VAL A 65 -5.23 5.41 0.75
N LEU A 66 -6.19 6.33 0.64
CA LEU A 66 -7.62 5.99 0.69
C LEU A 66 -8.02 5.04 -0.45
N GLY A 67 -7.52 5.27 -1.67
CA GLY A 67 -7.76 4.36 -2.80
C GLY A 67 -7.17 2.96 -2.59
N ALA A 68 -6.00 2.86 -1.95
CA ALA A 68 -5.41 1.58 -1.58
C ALA A 68 -6.26 0.86 -0.51
N PHE A 69 -6.77 1.58 0.50
CA PHE A 69 -7.67 1.02 1.51
C PHE A 69 -9.01 0.57 0.93
N GLU A 70 -9.62 1.33 0.02
CA GLU A 70 -10.83 0.90 -0.69
C GLU A 70 -10.57 -0.34 -1.54
N GLY A 71 -9.38 -0.42 -2.16
CA GLY A 71 -8.90 -1.61 -2.85
C GLY A 71 -8.86 -2.83 -1.93
N LEU A 72 -8.28 -2.68 -0.73
CA LEU A 72 -8.15 -3.75 0.27
C LEU A 72 -9.47 -4.15 0.91
N ARG A 73 -10.44 -3.24 1.08
CA ARG A 73 -11.79 -3.56 1.60
C ARG A 73 -12.54 -4.59 0.75
N ARG A 74 -12.16 -4.77 -0.52
CA ARG A 74 -12.71 -5.82 -1.39
C ARG A 74 -12.22 -7.22 -1.03
N TRP A 75 -11.14 -7.33 -0.25
CA TRP A 75 -10.45 -8.59 0.04
C TRP A 75 -10.35 -8.88 1.53
N ALA A 76 -10.33 -7.86 2.38
CA ALA A 76 -10.16 -7.99 3.82
C ALA A 76 -11.07 -7.05 4.60
N TYR A 77 -11.52 -7.52 5.77
CA TYR A 77 -12.21 -6.67 6.73
C TYR A 77 -11.22 -5.64 7.31
N PRO A 78 -11.69 -4.40 7.55
CA PRO A 78 -10.83 -3.36 8.10
C PRO A 78 -10.42 -3.68 9.55
N SER A 79 -9.22 -3.23 9.93
CA SER A 79 -8.59 -3.51 11.23
C SER A 79 -9.35 -2.90 12.42
N ASP A 80 -10.19 -1.89 12.16
CA ASP A 80 -11.04 -1.20 13.13
C ASP A 80 -12.29 -2.01 13.54
N GLN A 81 -12.66 -3.04 12.77
CA GLN A 81 -13.81 -3.88 13.05
C GLN A 81 -13.46 -4.99 14.05
N ASP A 82 -14.28 -5.08 15.10
CA ASP A 82 -14.24 -6.16 16.10
C ASP A 82 -14.23 -7.55 15.41
N PRO A 83 -13.29 -8.45 15.75
CA PRO A 83 -13.18 -9.74 15.09
C PRO A 83 -14.45 -10.59 15.26
N GLY A 84 -15.20 -10.42 16.35
CA GLY A 84 -16.49 -11.09 16.55
C GLY A 84 -17.56 -10.61 15.57
N LYS A 85 -17.58 -9.31 15.23
CA LYS A 85 -18.52 -8.76 14.22
C LYS A 85 -18.17 -9.23 12.82
N ALA A 86 -16.87 -9.27 12.48
CA ALA A 86 -16.41 -9.79 11.20
C ALA A 86 -16.74 -11.28 11.05
N GLY A 87 -16.51 -12.09 12.09
CA GLY A 87 -16.88 -13.50 12.09
C GLY A 87 -18.38 -13.74 11.88
N ASN A 88 -19.25 -12.95 12.53
CA ASN A 88 -20.69 -13.04 12.35
C ASN A 88 -21.13 -12.68 10.92
N ASP A 89 -20.54 -11.65 10.31
CA ASP A 89 -20.84 -11.26 8.93
C ASP A 89 -20.43 -12.37 7.94
N VAL A 90 -19.24 -12.95 8.11
CA VAL A 90 -18.78 -14.10 7.31
C VAL A 90 -19.70 -15.29 7.47
N GLN A 91 -20.11 -15.59 8.71
CA GLN A 91 -21.04 -16.67 9.01
C GLN A 91 -22.39 -16.47 8.30
N GLN A 92 -22.96 -15.27 8.36
CA GLN A 92 -24.23 -14.96 7.73
C GLN A 92 -24.15 -15.04 6.20
N ARG A 93 -23.03 -14.63 5.61
CA ARG A 93 -22.79 -14.73 4.16
C ARG A 93 -22.63 -16.18 3.72
N ALA A 94 -21.82 -16.96 4.43
CA ALA A 94 -21.64 -18.38 4.14
C ALA A 94 -22.97 -19.15 4.24
N ARG A 95 -23.80 -18.81 5.23
CA ARG A 95 -25.17 -19.32 5.36
C ARG A 95 -26.03 -18.94 4.14
N ARG A 96 -26.05 -17.67 3.76
CA ARG A 96 -26.82 -17.19 2.60
C ARG A 96 -26.38 -17.87 1.30
N ALA A 97 -25.08 -18.04 1.08
CA ALA A 97 -24.56 -18.73 -0.11
C ALA A 97 -24.97 -20.22 -0.15
N ALA A 98 -25.03 -20.88 1.01
CA ALA A 98 -25.55 -22.24 1.13
C ALA A 98 -27.06 -22.32 0.84
N GLU A 99 -27.86 -21.39 1.39
CA GLU A 99 -29.30 -21.30 1.14
C GLU A 99 -29.62 -21.07 -0.34
N VAL A 100 -28.92 -20.14 -1.00
CA VAL A 100 -29.08 -19.87 -2.44
C VAL A 100 -28.68 -21.06 -3.29
N GLY A 101 -27.67 -21.84 -2.88
CA GLY A 101 -27.28 -23.08 -3.55
C GLY A 101 -28.23 -24.26 -3.28
N GLY A 102 -29.22 -24.11 -2.41
CA GLY A 102 -30.18 -25.16 -2.06
C GLY A 102 -29.63 -26.24 -1.13
N MET A 103 -28.58 -25.92 -0.37
CA MET A 103 -28.01 -26.82 0.65
C MET A 103 -28.72 -26.62 1.99
N ASN A 104 -28.93 -27.71 2.73
CA ASN A 104 -29.40 -27.65 4.12
C ASN A 104 -28.22 -27.39 5.06
N ILE A 105 -28.38 -26.48 6.02
CA ILE A 105 -27.31 -26.11 6.96
C ILE A 105 -27.50 -26.91 8.25
N VAL A 106 -26.56 -27.82 8.52
CA VAL A 106 -26.53 -28.63 9.74
C VAL A 106 -25.90 -27.86 10.89
N SER A 107 -24.74 -27.24 10.64
CA SER A 107 -24.02 -26.47 11.64
C SER A 107 -23.25 -25.32 11.01
N SER A 108 -23.10 -24.24 11.77
CA SER A 108 -22.33 -23.07 11.37
C SER A 108 -21.73 -22.44 12.62
N GLN A 109 -20.40 -22.40 12.71
CA GLN A 109 -19.68 -21.94 13.89
C GLN A 109 -18.51 -21.06 13.50
N VAL A 110 -18.43 -19.88 14.10
CA VAL A 110 -17.23 -19.03 14.04
C VAL A 110 -16.17 -19.62 14.96
N LEU A 111 -14.98 -19.86 14.41
CA LEU A 111 -13.82 -20.37 15.13
C LEU A 111 -12.98 -19.19 15.65
N PRO A 112 -12.15 -19.41 16.69
CA PRO A 112 -11.27 -18.37 17.22
C PRO A 112 -10.36 -17.80 16.10
N PRO A 113 -10.19 -16.46 16.02
CA PRO A 113 -9.28 -15.85 15.05
C PRO A 113 -7.85 -16.38 15.23
N ARG A 114 -7.15 -16.61 14.13
CA ARG A 114 -5.74 -17.05 14.11
C ARG A 114 -4.92 -16.12 13.24
N VAL A 115 -3.69 -15.81 13.65
CA VAL A 115 -2.77 -15.00 12.85
C VAL A 115 -1.84 -15.94 12.09
N GLU A 116 -1.84 -15.86 10.77
CA GLU A 116 -1.01 -16.71 9.91
C GLU A 116 -0.47 -15.86 8.75
N GLY A 117 0.85 -15.86 8.56
CA GLY A 117 1.49 -15.08 7.50
C GLY A 117 1.39 -13.55 7.66
N GLY A 118 1.17 -13.04 8.88
CA GLY A 118 1.01 -11.59 9.13
C GLY A 118 -0.38 -11.05 8.80
N VAL A 119 -1.35 -11.93 8.56
CA VAL A 119 -2.76 -11.57 8.36
C VAL A 119 -3.59 -12.32 9.38
N GLU A 120 -4.60 -11.65 9.94
CA GLU A 120 -5.52 -12.29 10.85
C GLU A 120 -6.64 -12.96 10.07
N GLN A 121 -6.79 -14.26 10.29
CA GLN A 121 -7.77 -15.11 9.67
C GLN A 121 -8.91 -15.35 10.65
N ILE A 122 -10.14 -15.19 10.18
CA ILE A 122 -11.35 -15.50 10.94
C ILE A 122 -11.97 -16.74 10.29
N PRO A 123 -11.73 -17.95 10.85
CA PRO A 123 -12.26 -19.17 10.28
C PRO A 123 -13.72 -19.37 10.70
N VAL A 124 -14.55 -19.85 9.78
CA VAL A 124 -15.93 -20.25 10.01
C VAL A 124 -16.09 -21.68 9.51
N SER A 125 -16.47 -22.58 10.40
CA SER A 125 -16.82 -23.96 10.04
C SER A 125 -18.30 -24.03 9.66
N LEU A 126 -18.60 -24.66 8.53
CA LEU A 126 -19.95 -24.84 8.01
C LEU A 126 -20.14 -26.31 7.63
N THR A 127 -21.16 -26.97 8.17
CA THR A 127 -21.56 -28.31 7.74
C THR A 127 -22.87 -28.22 6.98
N LEU A 128 -22.85 -28.71 5.75
CA LEU A 128 -23.95 -28.64 4.79
C LEU A 128 -24.34 -30.04 4.35
N GLU A 129 -25.63 -30.25 4.10
CA GLU A 129 -26.17 -31.49 3.57
C GLU A 129 -27.08 -31.20 2.37
N GLY A 130 -26.97 -32.00 1.33
CA GLY A 130 -27.80 -31.81 0.14
C GLY A 130 -27.32 -32.63 -1.05
N PRO A 131 -27.97 -32.46 -2.21
CA PRO A 131 -27.53 -33.11 -3.43
C PRO A 131 -26.20 -32.52 -3.92
N LEU A 132 -25.36 -33.33 -4.55
CA LEU A 132 -24.04 -32.92 -5.04
C LEU A 132 -24.09 -31.71 -6.00
N GLN A 133 -25.17 -31.57 -6.77
CA GLN A 133 -25.36 -30.43 -7.68
C GLN A 133 -25.56 -29.11 -6.91
N SER A 134 -26.29 -29.14 -5.79
CA SER A 134 -26.47 -27.97 -4.92
C SER A 134 -25.16 -27.52 -4.28
N LEU A 135 -24.30 -28.47 -3.91
CA LEU A 135 -22.97 -28.15 -3.39
C LEU A 135 -22.13 -27.39 -4.43
N GLN A 136 -22.16 -27.82 -5.71
CA GLN A 136 -21.44 -27.12 -6.78
C GLN A 136 -21.96 -25.68 -6.96
N ALA A 137 -23.28 -25.48 -6.91
CA ALA A 137 -23.88 -24.15 -6.96
C ALA A 137 -23.48 -23.28 -5.76
N THR A 138 -23.46 -23.85 -4.55
CA THR A 138 -23.00 -23.14 -3.34
C THR A 138 -21.53 -22.69 -3.47
N LEU A 139 -20.63 -23.57 -3.92
CA LEU A 139 -19.21 -23.26 -4.08
C LEU A 139 -18.98 -22.16 -5.14
N ALA A 140 -19.71 -22.21 -6.25
CA ALA A 140 -19.66 -21.19 -7.29
C ALA A 140 -20.10 -19.81 -6.74
N ASN A 141 -21.17 -19.79 -5.94
CA ASN A 141 -21.69 -18.55 -5.36
C ASN A 141 -20.79 -17.98 -4.26
N MET A 142 -20.15 -18.82 -3.43
CA MET A 142 -19.22 -18.37 -2.39
C MET A 142 -17.99 -17.64 -2.96
N THR A 143 -17.55 -18.01 -4.16
CA THR A 143 -16.39 -17.38 -4.83
C THR A 143 -16.74 -16.01 -5.44
N GLY A 144 -18.03 -15.73 -5.65
CA GLY A 144 -18.51 -14.50 -6.29
C GLY A 144 -18.72 -13.31 -5.35
N ASP A 145 -18.85 -13.55 -4.05
CA ASP A 145 -19.15 -12.50 -3.06
C ASP A 145 -17.93 -11.68 -2.66
N ARG A 146 -18.16 -10.39 -2.34
CA ARG A 146 -17.14 -9.44 -1.86
C ARG A 146 -17.46 -8.97 -0.43
N PRO A 147 -16.53 -9.03 0.54
CA PRO A 147 -15.16 -9.55 0.46
C PRO A 147 -15.07 -11.04 0.15
N THR A 148 -14.02 -11.42 -0.59
CA THR A 148 -13.79 -12.80 -1.03
C THR A 148 -13.65 -13.72 0.16
N ILE A 149 -14.45 -14.78 0.14
CA ILE A 149 -14.48 -15.83 1.13
C ILE A 149 -13.59 -16.98 0.63
N PHE A 150 -12.52 -17.30 1.34
CA PHE A 150 -11.61 -18.38 0.96
C PHE A 150 -12.03 -19.71 1.59
N ILE A 151 -11.88 -20.82 0.86
CA ILE A 151 -12.12 -22.16 1.40
C ILE A 151 -10.76 -22.75 1.81
N ASP A 152 -10.58 -22.98 3.11
CA ASP A 152 -9.37 -23.59 3.68
C ASP A 152 -9.41 -25.12 3.56
N THR A 153 -10.56 -25.70 3.90
CA THR A 153 -10.73 -27.16 3.95
C THR A 153 -12.13 -27.54 3.47
N LEU A 154 -12.20 -28.57 2.62
CA LEU A 154 -13.44 -29.19 2.17
C LEU A 154 -13.40 -30.69 2.45
N GLY A 155 -14.20 -31.14 3.40
CA GLY A 155 -14.48 -32.55 3.64
C GLY A 155 -15.78 -32.96 2.97
N LEU A 156 -15.77 -34.02 2.17
CA LEU A 156 -16.94 -34.54 1.48
C LEU A 156 -17.21 -35.98 1.89
N ARG A 157 -18.46 -36.28 2.27
CA ARG A 157 -18.91 -37.62 2.57
C ARG A 157 -20.24 -37.88 1.87
N SER A 158 -20.39 -39.03 1.22
CA SER A 158 -21.69 -39.46 0.72
C SER A 158 -22.54 -39.97 1.87
N ILE A 159 -23.78 -39.51 1.96
CA ILE A 159 -24.75 -39.97 2.97
C ILE A 159 -25.44 -41.27 2.51
N ASP A 160 -25.50 -41.48 1.19
CA ASP A 160 -26.31 -42.53 0.59
C ASP A 160 -25.50 -43.79 0.21
N LYS A 161 -26.19 -44.93 0.08
CA LYS A 161 -25.59 -46.24 -0.28
C LYS A 161 -25.25 -46.40 -1.76
N GLY A 162 -25.28 -45.32 -2.55
CA GLY A 162 -24.86 -45.33 -3.95
C GLY A 162 -25.88 -45.95 -4.91
N ASP A 163 -27.17 -45.66 -4.75
CA ASP A 163 -28.17 -45.96 -5.77
C ASP A 163 -28.00 -44.97 -6.95
N PRO A 164 -27.58 -45.41 -8.15
CA PRO A 164 -27.33 -44.53 -9.29
C PRO A 164 -28.60 -43.84 -9.85
N LYS A 165 -29.79 -44.23 -9.38
CA LYS A 165 -31.07 -43.64 -9.82
C LYS A 165 -31.54 -42.46 -8.96
N GLN A 166 -30.94 -42.24 -7.79
CA GLN A 166 -31.31 -41.15 -6.89
C GLN A 166 -30.21 -40.06 -6.88
N PRO A 167 -30.57 -38.77 -6.72
CA PRO A 167 -29.59 -37.71 -6.59
C PRO A 167 -28.67 -38.01 -5.40
N GLN A 168 -27.37 -38.14 -5.66
CA GLN A 168 -26.40 -38.46 -4.62
C GLN A 168 -26.40 -37.36 -3.54
N GLN A 169 -26.79 -37.75 -2.33
CA GLN A 169 -26.73 -36.87 -1.17
C GLN A 169 -25.32 -36.87 -0.57
N VAL A 170 -24.83 -35.67 -0.27
CA VAL A 170 -23.51 -35.42 0.29
C VAL A 170 -23.63 -34.57 1.54
N SER A 171 -22.85 -34.94 2.55
CA SER A 171 -22.50 -34.10 3.70
C SER A 171 -21.15 -33.47 3.39
N ALA A 172 -21.13 -32.13 3.37
CA ALA A 172 -19.94 -31.33 3.11
C ALA A 172 -19.60 -30.53 4.38
N THR A 173 -18.38 -30.67 4.88
CA THR A 173 -17.83 -29.83 5.94
C THR A 173 -16.82 -28.88 5.33
N LEU A 174 -17.08 -27.58 5.43
CA LEU A 174 -16.22 -26.52 4.90
C LEU A 174 -15.63 -25.71 6.06
N VAL A 175 -14.35 -25.37 5.95
CA VAL A 175 -13.73 -24.31 6.75
C VAL A 175 -13.46 -23.15 5.81
N VAL A 176 -14.00 -22.00 6.19
CA VAL A 176 -14.05 -20.82 5.37
C VAL A 176 -13.31 -19.69 6.09
N ILE A 177 -12.45 -18.95 5.41
CA ILE A 177 -11.61 -17.91 6.00
C ILE A 177 -11.92 -16.56 5.36
N SER A 178 -12.08 -15.54 6.22
CA SER A 178 -11.91 -14.14 5.82
C SER A 178 -10.62 -13.57 6.38
N LEU A 179 -9.97 -12.71 5.59
CA LEU A 179 -8.78 -11.98 6.02
C LEU A 179 -9.17 -10.67 6.70
N ARG A 180 -8.45 -10.31 7.75
CA ARG A 180 -8.53 -9.01 8.43
C ARG A 180 -7.15 -8.34 8.40
N MET A 181 -7.13 -7.05 8.07
CA MET A 181 -5.90 -6.25 8.13
C MET A 181 -5.43 -6.12 9.58
N GLN A 182 -4.13 -6.31 9.82
CA GLN A 182 -3.51 -6.06 11.12
C GLN A 182 -3.34 -4.53 11.30
N PRO A 183 -3.59 -3.97 12.50
CA PRO A 183 -3.40 -2.54 12.78
C PRO A 183 -1.94 -2.10 12.68
#